data_AF-A0A257RLI4-F1
#
_entry.id   AF-A0A257RLI4-F1
#
_cell.length_a   1.000
_cell.length_b   1.000
_cell.length_c   1.000
_cell.angle_alpha   90.00
_cell.angle_beta   90.00
_cell.angle_gamma   90.00
#
_symmetry.space_group_name_H-M   'P 1'
#
loop_
_entity.id
_entity.type
_entity.pdbx_description
1 polymer ?
#
loop_
_entity_poly.entity_id
_entity_poly.type
_entity_poly.pdbx_seq_one_letter_code
_entity_poly.pdbx_strand_id
1 'polypeptide(L)'
;TPQTALDERLINRFDYDGDYGTVLNRFLMQAAIGHPLTVHGTGGQTRAFIHIRDTVRCVQIALENPPARGEKVKVFNQVTETHRVRDLAELVSKLTGVEVAYLPNPRVEADENELNVERAQFVSLGLNPTFLSEGLLEEVRDVASRYKDRADTSKIVARSVWRKGMEVAPDLVVR
;
A
#
# COMPACT_ATOMS: atom_id res chain seq x y z
N THR A 1 -3.34 -15.95 7.31
CA THR A 1 -4.47 -16.61 8.00
C THR A 1 -3.98 -17.09 9.37
N PRO A 2 -4.85 -17.55 10.29
CA PRO A 2 -4.39 -18.13 11.56
C PRO A 2 -3.35 -19.24 11.35
N GLN A 3 -3.51 -20.05 10.30
CA GLN A 3 -2.59 -21.15 9.98
C GLN A 3 -1.20 -20.64 9.56
N THR A 4 -1.13 -19.63 8.68
CA THR A 4 0.18 -19.10 8.22
C THR A 4 0.88 -18.28 9.30
N ALA A 5 0.15 -17.75 10.29
CA ALA A 5 0.73 -16.99 11.39
C ALA A 5 1.47 -17.87 12.42
N LEU A 6 1.27 -19.20 12.37
CA LEU A 6 1.92 -20.14 13.29
C LEU A 6 3.41 -20.36 13.00
N ASP A 7 3.88 -19.99 11.82
CA ASP A 7 5.27 -20.24 11.40
C ASP A 7 5.82 -19.09 10.55
N GLU A 8 6.93 -18.52 11.00
CA GLU A 8 7.56 -17.36 10.35
C GLU A 8 8.04 -17.65 8.93
N ARG A 9 8.29 -18.92 8.58
CA ARG A 9 8.66 -19.32 7.21
C ARG A 9 7.53 -19.12 6.21
N LEU A 10 6.30 -18.96 6.70
CA LEU A 10 5.11 -18.72 5.88
C LEU A 10 4.74 -17.24 5.79
N ILE A 11 5.57 -16.35 6.34
CA ILE A 11 5.43 -14.91 6.16
C ILE A 11 5.58 -14.57 4.67
N ASN A 12 4.64 -13.79 4.15
CA ASN A 12 4.67 -13.31 2.78
C ASN A 12 5.79 -12.27 2.58
N ARG A 13 6.17 -12.03 1.32
CA ARG A 13 7.09 -10.94 0.99
C ARG A 13 6.52 -9.57 1.39
N PHE A 14 7.38 -8.71 1.91
CA PHE A 14 7.08 -7.33 2.26
C PHE A 14 8.05 -6.38 1.55
N ASP A 15 7.59 -5.78 0.45
CA ASP A 15 8.41 -4.93 -0.40
C ASP A 15 8.31 -3.46 0.02
N TYR A 16 9.46 -2.80 0.17
CA TYR A 16 9.59 -1.40 0.59
C TYR A 16 10.45 -0.56 -0.36
N ASP A 17 11.07 -1.18 -1.37
CA ASP A 17 11.93 -0.50 -2.33
C ASP A 17 11.13 0.43 -3.26
N GLY A 18 11.84 1.25 -4.02
CA GLY A 18 11.29 2.23 -4.96
C GLY A 18 10.53 1.64 -6.15
N ASP A 19 10.72 0.35 -6.45
CA ASP A 19 10.22 -0.28 -7.67
C ASP A 19 9.01 -1.20 -7.38
N TYR A 20 9.11 -2.10 -6.41
CA TYR A 20 8.04 -3.03 -6.01
C TYR A 20 7.26 -2.58 -4.78
N GLY A 21 7.85 -1.75 -3.92
CA GLY A 21 7.18 -1.25 -2.74
C GLY A 21 5.95 -0.40 -3.07
N THR A 22 4.84 -0.65 -2.38
CA THR A 22 3.61 0.13 -2.50
C THR A 22 3.49 1.17 -1.39
N VAL A 23 2.64 2.18 -1.58
CA VAL A 23 2.58 3.40 -0.75
C VAL A 23 2.58 3.10 0.76
N LEU A 24 1.62 2.30 1.23
CA LEU A 24 1.47 2.04 2.66
C LEU A 24 2.63 1.22 3.23
N ASN A 25 3.04 0.15 2.55
CA ASN A 25 4.15 -0.70 3.00
C ASN A 25 5.45 0.09 3.11
N ARG A 26 5.71 0.97 2.12
CA ARG A 26 6.85 1.88 2.13
C ARG A 26 6.79 2.84 3.31
N PHE A 27 5.66 3.48 3.55
CA PHE A 27 5.51 4.41 4.68
C PHE A 27 5.74 3.73 6.03
N LEU A 28 5.21 2.52 6.22
CA LEU A 28 5.38 1.79 7.47
C LEU A 28 6.83 1.34 7.68
N MET A 29 7.50 0.89 6.61
CA MET A 29 8.93 0.60 6.66
C MET A 29 9.76 1.83 6.98
N GLN A 30 9.51 2.94 6.27
CA GLN A 30 10.22 4.20 6.44
C GLN A 30 10.07 4.72 7.88
N ALA A 31 8.84 4.72 8.40
CA ALA A 31 8.57 5.07 9.78
C ALA A 31 9.31 4.17 10.79
N ALA A 32 9.33 2.86 10.57
CA ALA A 32 9.99 1.90 11.46
C ALA A 32 11.52 2.09 11.57
N ILE A 33 12.16 2.65 10.53
CA ILE A 33 13.61 2.94 10.52
C ILE A 33 13.92 4.43 10.77
N GLY A 34 12.92 5.28 11.02
CA GLY A 34 13.10 6.71 11.19
C GLY A 34 13.43 7.48 9.89
N HIS A 35 13.14 6.90 8.72
CA HIS A 35 13.28 7.56 7.44
C HIS A 35 12.05 8.43 7.14
N PRO A 36 12.20 9.64 6.57
CA PRO A 36 11.05 10.47 6.19
C PRO A 36 10.08 9.76 5.22
N LEU A 37 8.78 9.99 5.36
CA LEU A 37 7.77 9.40 4.48
C LEU A 37 7.85 10.01 3.08
N THR A 38 8.12 9.21 2.05
CA THR A 38 8.37 9.72 0.70
C THR A 38 7.07 9.93 -0.08
N VAL A 39 6.58 11.16 -0.13
CA VAL A 39 5.42 11.55 -0.95
C VAL A 39 5.91 12.08 -2.29
N HIS A 40 5.43 11.52 -3.40
CA HIS A 40 5.81 11.97 -4.74
C HIS A 40 4.87 13.08 -5.23
N GLY A 41 5.42 14.19 -5.75
CA GLY A 41 4.63 15.34 -6.19
C GLY A 41 3.89 16.01 -5.03
N THR A 42 2.61 16.35 -5.22
CA THR A 42 1.78 16.99 -4.18
C THR A 42 1.19 16.01 -3.16
N GLY A 43 1.18 14.71 -3.47
CA GLY A 43 0.48 13.68 -2.69
C GLY A 43 -1.05 13.71 -2.79
N GLY A 44 -1.61 14.55 -3.66
CA GLY A 44 -3.06 14.70 -3.88
C GLY A 44 -3.76 13.52 -4.56
N GLN A 45 -2.98 12.64 -5.14
CA GLN A 45 -3.41 11.47 -5.86
C GLN A 45 -4.12 10.46 -4.94
N THR A 46 -5.36 10.10 -5.29
CA THR A 46 -6.19 9.16 -4.53
C THR A 46 -5.93 7.72 -4.97
N ARG A 47 -5.66 6.82 -4.03
CA ARG A 47 -5.38 5.40 -4.28
C ARG A 47 -6.34 4.51 -3.52
N ALA A 48 -6.61 3.34 -4.09
CA ALA A 48 -7.38 2.27 -3.48
C ALA A 48 -6.49 1.38 -2.60
N PHE A 49 -7.01 0.99 -1.45
CA PHE A 49 -6.35 0.11 -0.50
C PHE A 49 -7.22 -1.11 -0.20
N ILE A 50 -6.56 -2.22 0.10
CA ILE A 50 -7.18 -3.47 0.52
C ILE A 50 -6.19 -4.28 1.35
N HIS A 51 -6.67 -4.89 2.44
CA HIS A 51 -5.88 -5.80 3.23
C HIS A 51 -5.55 -7.09 2.45
N ILE A 52 -4.35 -7.66 2.60
CA ILE A 52 -3.97 -8.88 1.86
C ILE A 52 -4.90 -10.07 2.16
N ARG A 53 -5.39 -10.20 3.40
CA ARG A 53 -6.40 -11.20 3.79
C ARG A 53 -7.72 -11.01 3.03
N ASP A 54 -8.19 -9.78 2.89
CA ASP A 54 -9.40 -9.47 2.12
C ASP A 54 -9.18 -9.74 0.63
N THR A 55 -7.98 -9.51 0.14
CA THR A 55 -7.62 -9.86 -1.24
C THR A 55 -7.83 -11.35 -1.52
N VAL A 56 -7.34 -12.21 -0.64
CA VAL A 56 -7.55 -13.66 -0.78
C VAL A 56 -9.03 -14.02 -0.61
N ARG A 57 -9.75 -13.36 0.31
CA ARG A 57 -11.18 -13.57 0.53
C ARG A 57 -12.02 -13.17 -0.69
N CYS A 58 -11.71 -12.06 -1.36
CA CYS A 58 -12.36 -11.64 -2.60
C CYS A 58 -12.19 -12.68 -3.70
N VAL A 59 -10.99 -13.26 -3.85
CA VAL A 59 -10.74 -14.35 -4.80
C VAL A 59 -11.59 -15.57 -4.48
N GLN A 60 -11.64 -15.98 -3.21
CA GLN A 60 -12.51 -17.08 -2.77
C GLN A 60 -13.98 -16.79 -3.09
N ILE A 61 -14.49 -15.61 -2.73
CA ILE A 61 -15.88 -15.21 -2.99
C ILE A 61 -16.20 -15.27 -4.49
N ALA A 62 -15.29 -14.78 -5.35
CA ALA A 62 -15.50 -14.81 -6.79
C ALA A 62 -15.56 -16.25 -7.34
N LEU A 63 -14.74 -17.16 -6.81
CA LEU A 63 -14.74 -18.58 -7.19
C LEU A 63 -15.98 -19.32 -6.70
N GLU A 64 -16.48 -19.00 -5.50
CA GLU A 64 -17.68 -19.59 -4.90
C GLU A 64 -18.98 -19.05 -5.52
N ASN A 65 -18.93 -17.89 -6.20
CA ASN A 65 -20.08 -17.24 -6.81
C ASN A 65 -19.87 -16.96 -8.32
N PRO A 66 -19.55 -18.00 -9.12
CA PRO A 66 -19.31 -17.80 -10.55
C PRO A 66 -20.60 -17.37 -11.26
N PRO A 67 -20.52 -16.60 -12.37
CA PRO A 67 -21.67 -16.36 -13.23
C PRO A 67 -22.21 -17.70 -13.78
N ALA A 68 -23.52 -17.79 -14.00
CA ALA A 68 -24.10 -18.99 -14.60
C ALA A 68 -23.62 -19.18 -16.04
N ARG A 69 -23.67 -20.42 -16.55
CA ARG A 69 -23.23 -20.71 -17.92
C ARG A 69 -24.05 -19.89 -18.92
N GLY A 70 -23.35 -19.09 -19.73
CA GLY A 70 -23.96 -18.20 -20.72
C GLY A 70 -24.26 -16.78 -20.22
N GLU A 71 -24.09 -16.51 -18.92
CA GLU A 71 -24.10 -15.14 -18.41
C GLU A 71 -22.84 -14.37 -18.82
N LYS A 72 -22.93 -13.03 -18.75
CA LYS A 72 -21.79 -12.15 -18.98
C LYS A 72 -20.75 -12.33 -17.88
N VAL A 73 -19.49 -12.10 -18.26
CA VAL A 73 -18.38 -12.01 -17.30
C VAL A 73 -18.67 -10.91 -16.30
N LYS A 74 -18.49 -11.22 -15.00
CA LYS A 74 -18.57 -10.24 -13.92
C LYS A 74 -17.22 -9.57 -13.74
N VAL A 75 -17.24 -8.25 -13.62
CA VAL A 75 -16.08 -7.42 -13.26
C VAL A 75 -16.32 -6.89 -11.86
N PHE A 76 -15.36 -7.08 -10.97
CA PHE A 76 -15.45 -6.65 -9.59
C PHE A 76 -14.30 -5.69 -9.26
N ASN A 77 -14.61 -4.62 -8.52
CA ASN A 77 -13.58 -3.74 -7.95
C ASN A 77 -13.13 -4.31 -6.61
N GLN A 78 -11.89 -4.78 -6.55
CA GLN A 78 -11.30 -5.36 -5.35
C GLN A 78 -10.63 -4.26 -4.50
N VAL A 79 -11.42 -3.58 -3.69
CA VAL A 79 -11.01 -2.45 -2.83
C VAL A 79 -11.86 -2.41 -1.57
N THR A 80 -11.28 -2.00 -0.44
CA THR A 80 -12.02 -1.76 0.81
C THR A 80 -12.22 -0.27 1.07
N GLU A 81 -11.21 0.55 0.78
CA GLU A 81 -11.22 2.00 0.99
C GLU A 81 -10.30 2.75 0.02
N THR A 82 -10.43 4.07 -0.02
CA THR A 82 -9.57 4.97 -0.79
C THR A 82 -9.00 6.07 0.09
N HIS A 83 -7.76 6.47 -0.16
CA HIS A 83 -7.10 7.57 0.54
C HIS A 83 -6.24 8.38 -0.43
N ARG A 84 -6.12 9.69 -0.18
CA ARG A 84 -5.06 10.48 -0.80
C ARG A 84 -3.72 10.13 -0.16
N VAL A 85 -2.67 10.14 -0.97
CA VAL A 85 -1.33 9.77 -0.49
C VAL A 85 -0.85 10.69 0.63
N ARG A 86 -1.08 12.01 0.54
CA ARG A 86 -0.70 12.97 1.58
C ARG A 86 -1.46 12.74 2.89
N ASP A 87 -2.77 12.46 2.82
CA ASP A 87 -3.60 12.24 4.01
C ASP A 87 -3.14 10.97 4.75
N LEU A 88 -2.80 9.93 3.98
CA LEU A 88 -2.21 8.72 4.53
C LEU A 88 -0.81 8.96 5.14
N ALA A 89 0.03 9.75 4.48
CA ALA A 89 1.35 10.12 5.00
C ALA A 89 1.23 10.91 6.32
N GLU A 90 0.31 11.86 6.40
CA GLU A 90 0.02 12.61 7.63
C GLU A 90 -0.48 11.71 8.76
N LEU A 91 -1.36 10.75 8.45
CA LEU A 91 -1.83 9.78 9.44
C LEU A 91 -0.66 8.97 10.02
N VAL A 92 0.20 8.42 9.15
CA VAL A 92 1.36 7.63 9.59
C VAL A 92 2.37 8.50 10.34
N SER A 93 2.64 9.72 9.84
CA SER A 93 3.53 10.69 10.49
C SER A 93 3.05 11.03 11.90
N LYS A 94 1.76 11.32 12.09
CA LYS A 94 1.17 11.59 13.42
C LYS A 94 1.32 10.42 14.39
N LEU A 95 1.23 9.19 13.89
CA LEU A 95 1.32 7.98 14.73
C LEU A 95 2.77 7.60 15.09
N THR A 96 3.74 8.00 14.27
CA THR A 96 5.12 7.49 14.37
C THR A 96 6.15 8.58 14.67
N GLY A 97 5.80 9.85 14.48
CA GLY A 97 6.66 11.00 14.71
C GLY A 97 7.67 11.27 13.59
N VAL A 98 7.70 10.48 12.51
CA VAL A 98 8.61 10.75 11.38
C VAL A 98 8.06 11.85 10.49
N GLU A 99 8.96 12.63 9.89
CA GLU A 99 8.60 13.71 8.97
C GLU A 99 8.10 13.19 7.62
N VAL A 100 7.36 14.03 6.89
CA VAL A 100 6.95 13.77 5.51
C VAL A 100 7.85 14.56 4.56
N ALA A 101 8.46 13.87 3.60
CA ALA A 101 9.29 14.47 2.57
C ALA A 101 8.59 14.41 1.21
N TYR A 102 8.38 15.57 0.61
CA TYR A 102 7.83 15.70 -0.74
C TYR A 102 8.97 15.65 -1.77
N LEU A 103 8.90 14.70 -2.68
CA LEU A 103 9.93 14.40 -3.68
C LEU A 103 9.42 14.67 -5.09
N PRO A 104 10.30 14.95 -6.06
CA PRO A 104 9.96 14.93 -7.48
C PRO A 104 9.24 13.63 -7.86
N ASN A 105 8.13 13.74 -8.60
CA ASN A 105 7.36 12.56 -8.99
C ASN A 105 8.08 11.81 -10.13
N PRO A 106 8.52 10.55 -9.93
CA PRO A 106 9.16 9.78 -11.00
C PRO A 106 8.16 9.30 -12.07
N ARG A 107 6.85 9.51 -11.88
CA ARG A 107 5.76 9.07 -12.76
C ARG A 107 5.11 10.25 -13.48
N VAL A 108 4.42 9.98 -14.58
CA VAL A 108 3.57 10.97 -15.28
C VAL A 108 2.11 10.68 -14.95
N GLU A 109 1.66 11.14 -13.80
CA GLU A 109 0.29 11.01 -13.34
C GLU A 109 -0.28 12.38 -12.96
N ALA A 110 -1.59 12.48 -12.78
CA ALA A 110 -2.20 13.72 -12.31
C ALA A 110 -1.76 14.02 -10.87
N ASP A 111 -1.43 15.28 -10.59
CA ASP A 111 -1.05 15.75 -9.24
C ASP A 111 -2.20 15.59 -8.23
N GLU A 112 -3.43 15.72 -8.70
CA GLU A 112 -4.64 15.53 -7.92
C GLU A 112 -5.60 14.69 -8.75
N ASN A 113 -6.18 13.66 -8.13
CA ASN A 113 -7.23 12.88 -8.77
C ASN A 113 -8.18 12.33 -7.73
N GLU A 114 -9.45 12.18 -8.11
CA GLU A 114 -10.40 11.35 -7.38
C GLU A 114 -10.36 9.92 -7.91
N LEU A 115 -10.78 8.97 -7.08
CA LEU A 115 -10.97 7.58 -7.46
C LEU A 115 -12.36 7.16 -7.03
N ASN A 116 -13.34 7.35 -7.92
CA ASN A 116 -14.70 6.89 -7.70
C ASN A 116 -14.77 5.38 -7.96
N VAL A 117 -14.90 4.60 -6.90
CA VAL A 117 -14.90 3.15 -6.95
C VAL A 117 -15.98 2.59 -6.03
N GLU A 118 -16.75 1.64 -6.55
CA GLU A 118 -17.82 0.96 -5.82
C GLU A 118 -17.43 -0.48 -5.50
N ARG A 119 -17.63 -0.91 -4.26
CA ARG A 119 -17.28 -2.24 -3.74
C ARG A 119 -18.51 -3.07 -3.33
N ALA A 120 -19.72 -2.53 -3.49
CA ALA A 120 -20.98 -3.13 -3.05
C ALA A 120 -21.17 -4.57 -3.52
N GLN A 121 -20.62 -4.96 -4.68
CA GLN A 121 -20.73 -6.32 -5.20
C GLN A 121 -20.01 -7.35 -4.31
N PHE A 122 -18.83 -7.06 -3.77
CA PHE A 122 -18.16 -8.00 -2.86
C PHE A 122 -18.84 -8.00 -1.49
N VAL A 123 -19.28 -6.84 -1.03
CA VAL A 123 -20.01 -6.72 0.25
C VAL A 123 -21.33 -7.49 0.20
N SER A 124 -22.09 -7.40 -0.90
CA SER A 124 -23.34 -8.14 -1.07
C SER A 124 -23.15 -9.66 -1.17
N LEU A 125 -21.94 -10.10 -1.54
CA LEU A 125 -21.54 -11.51 -1.55
C LEU A 125 -20.86 -11.96 -0.24
N GLY A 126 -20.90 -11.12 0.81
CA GLY A 126 -20.45 -11.50 2.15
C GLY A 126 -18.99 -11.16 2.48
N LEU A 127 -18.35 -10.26 1.74
CA LEU A 127 -17.09 -9.66 2.18
C LEU A 127 -17.36 -8.80 3.42
N ASN A 128 -16.62 -9.06 4.50
CA ASN A 128 -16.51 -8.17 5.65
C ASN A 128 -15.15 -7.43 5.57
N PRO A 129 -15.12 -6.17 5.10
CA PRO A 129 -13.88 -5.44 4.86
C PRO A 129 -13.07 -5.22 6.14
N THR A 130 -11.75 -5.34 6.06
CA THR A 130 -10.79 -4.88 7.06
C THR A 130 -10.34 -3.46 6.67
N PHE A 131 -10.56 -2.49 7.54
CA PHE A 131 -10.16 -1.11 7.30
C PHE A 131 -8.79 -0.77 7.90
N LEU A 132 -8.13 0.27 7.37
CA LEU A 132 -6.84 0.76 7.87
C LEU A 132 -6.87 1.15 9.35
N SER A 133 -8.02 1.65 9.84
CA SER A 133 -8.22 2.03 11.23
C SER A 133 -8.31 0.85 12.20
N GLU A 134 -8.54 -0.37 11.73
CA GLU A 134 -8.81 -1.56 12.56
C GLU A 134 -7.53 -2.35 12.93
N GLY A 135 -6.44 -1.65 13.26
CA GLY A 135 -5.19 -2.29 13.71
C GLY A 135 -4.29 -2.82 12.59
N LEU A 136 -4.65 -2.63 11.32
CA LEU A 136 -3.82 -2.98 10.16
C LEU A 136 -2.44 -2.27 10.21
N LEU A 137 -2.43 -1.02 10.66
CA LEU A 137 -1.18 -0.27 10.85
C LEU A 137 -0.29 -0.92 11.92
N GLU A 138 -0.87 -1.56 12.94
CA GLU A 138 -0.10 -2.22 14.00
C GLU A 138 0.51 -3.54 13.52
N GLU A 139 -0.26 -4.42 12.88
CA GLU A 139 0.26 -5.71 12.34
C GLU A 139 1.44 -5.46 11.38
N VAL A 140 1.31 -4.46 10.51
CA VAL A 140 2.36 -4.15 9.53
C VAL A 140 3.52 -3.38 10.16
N ARG A 141 3.28 -2.49 11.14
CA ARG A 141 4.35 -1.87 11.94
C ARG A 141 5.17 -2.91 12.68
N ASP A 142 4.53 -3.96 13.21
CA ASP A 142 5.23 -5.00 13.96
C ASP A 142 6.17 -5.79 13.05
N VAL A 143 5.73 -6.14 11.84
CA VAL A 143 6.60 -6.74 10.82
C VAL A 143 7.75 -5.81 10.45
N ALA A 144 7.46 -4.55 10.12
CA ALA A 144 8.49 -3.58 9.75
C ALA A 144 9.50 -3.35 10.88
N SER A 145 9.04 -3.24 12.13
CA SER A 145 9.88 -3.02 13.31
C SER A 145 10.74 -4.25 13.63
N ARG A 146 10.18 -5.44 13.48
CA ARG A 146 10.87 -6.71 13.73
C ARG A 146 12.00 -6.97 12.74
N TYR A 147 11.82 -6.57 11.48
CA TYR A 147 12.79 -6.81 10.42
C TYR A 147 13.56 -5.55 9.98
N LYS A 148 13.47 -4.46 10.75
CA LYS A 148 14.01 -3.14 10.39
C LYS A 148 15.50 -3.15 10.07
N ASP A 149 16.27 -4.00 10.76
CA ASP A 149 17.72 -4.10 10.61
C ASP A 149 18.14 -4.75 9.28
N ARG A 150 17.18 -5.33 8.54
CA ARG A 150 17.39 -5.91 7.20
C ARG A 150 17.13 -4.91 6.07
N ALA A 151 16.77 -3.67 6.39
CA ALA A 151 16.46 -2.67 5.38
C ALA A 151 17.73 -2.10 4.73
N ASP A 152 17.73 -2.07 3.41
CA ASP A 152 18.68 -1.36 2.57
C ASP A 152 18.10 0.02 2.23
N THR A 153 18.59 1.06 2.91
CA THR A 153 18.12 2.44 2.74
C THR A 153 18.39 2.97 1.33
N SER A 154 19.39 2.43 0.62
CA SER A 154 19.73 2.85 -0.74
C SER A 154 18.64 2.48 -1.76
N LYS A 155 17.67 1.63 -1.38
CA LYS A 155 16.58 1.18 -2.24
C LYS A 155 15.28 1.94 -2.02
N ILE A 156 15.20 2.82 -1.02
CA ILE A 156 13.96 3.46 -0.62
C ILE A 156 13.52 4.50 -1.66
N VAL A 157 14.43 5.37 -2.09
CA VAL A 157 14.11 6.42 -3.06
C VAL A 157 13.95 5.80 -4.45
N ALA A 158 12.81 6.06 -5.10
CA ALA A 158 12.53 5.56 -6.44
C ALA A 158 13.47 6.21 -7.46
N ARG A 159 14.20 5.39 -8.21
CA ARG A 159 15.16 5.82 -9.24
C ARG A 159 14.63 5.65 -10.66
N SER A 160 13.69 4.74 -10.83
CA SER A 160 13.03 4.44 -12.10
C SER A 160 12.06 5.57 -12.47
N VAL A 161 12.31 6.24 -13.60
CA VAL A 161 11.45 7.32 -14.11
C VAL A 161 10.69 6.92 -15.38
N TRP A 162 9.47 7.44 -15.55
CA TRP A 162 8.65 7.15 -16.73
C TRP A 162 9.19 7.74 -18.04
N ARG A 163 9.81 8.93 -17.98
CA ARG A 163 10.43 9.58 -19.13
C ARG A 163 11.88 9.91 -18.83
N LYS A 164 12.74 9.72 -19.83
CA LYS A 164 14.15 10.11 -19.76
C LYS A 164 14.26 11.60 -19.45
N GLY A 165 15.14 11.94 -18.49
CA GLY A 165 15.41 13.33 -18.10
C GLY A 165 14.49 13.88 -17.01
N MET A 166 13.57 13.08 -16.47
CA MET A 166 12.84 13.47 -15.25
C MET A 166 13.77 13.51 -14.04
N GLU A 167 13.47 14.42 -13.13
CA GLU A 167 14.21 14.60 -11.89
C GLU A 167 14.05 13.39 -10.95
N VAL A 168 15.12 13.05 -10.23
CA VAL A 168 15.15 11.99 -9.24
C VAL A 168 15.70 12.57 -7.94
N ALA A 169 14.97 12.39 -6.84
CA ALA A 169 15.43 12.84 -5.53
C ALA A 169 16.77 12.18 -5.14
N PRO A 170 17.67 12.87 -4.43
CA PRO A 170 18.79 12.20 -3.77
C PRO A 170 18.29 11.27 -2.64
N ASP A 171 19.18 10.45 -2.07
CA ASP A 171 18.85 9.72 -0.85
C ASP A 171 18.61 10.72 0.29
N LEU A 172 17.56 10.51 1.08
CA LEU A 172 17.19 11.40 2.18
C LEU A 172 17.97 11.12 3.47
N VAL A 173 18.43 9.89 3.62
CA VAL A 173 19.24 9.44 4.74
C VAL A 173 20.47 8.77 4.17
N VAL A 174 21.63 9.36 4.43
CA VAL A 174 22.93 8.77 4.11
C VAL A 174 23.46 8.16 5.40
N ARG A 175 23.55 6.82 5.45
CA ARG A 175 24.28 6.11 6.51
C ARG A 175 25.71 5.87 6.07
#